data_AF-A0A2S6NDT6-F1
#
_entry.id   AF-A0A2S6NDT6-F1
#
_cell.length_a   1.000
_cell.length_b   1.000
_cell.length_c   1.000
_cell.angle_alpha   90.00
_cell.angle_beta   90.00
_cell.angle_gamma   90.00
#
_symmetry.space_group_name_H-M   'P 1'
#
loop_
_entity.id
_entity.type
_entity.pdbx_description
1 polymer ?
#
loop_
_entity_poly.entity_id
_entity_poly.type
_entity_poly.pdbx_seq_one_letter_code
_entity_poly.pdbx_strand_id
1 'polypeptide(L)'
;MKAMLSQTVELPGANCGVCGYRTCDALAAELERKPDLINRCLTRAANVIEPADKAVSARSHIAEDLDRPAQDSRATLRDSLDREFDFYLEHFPEDPGPKEIIIPHNPMLTRELEISVGDLMVGRPLGMSCGCPITHCGVVVEVDRRTGVIVWCVTGPLGPRNKGFKDIGYYIAEGYEGLITDARVDIKIGMRYFFQPRRCMLQWRHSGLVNYINKSKDGLQVRLEGLWIG
;
A
#
# COMPACT_ATOMS: atom_id res chain seq x y z
N MET A 1 -4.02 27.30 41.31
CA MET A 1 -4.28 28.00 40.04
C MET A 1 -3.03 27.95 39.16
N LYS A 2 -3.04 27.10 38.14
CA LYS A 2 -2.57 27.35 36.77
C LYS A 2 -2.83 26.08 35.96
N ALA A 3 -3.91 26.11 35.19
CA ALA A 3 -4.22 25.15 34.14
C ALA A 3 -3.18 25.24 33.02
N MET A 4 -2.85 24.12 32.37
CA MET A 4 -2.22 23.99 31.05
C MET A 4 -1.93 22.49 30.82
N LEU A 5 -2.29 21.80 29.73
CA LEU A 5 -3.05 22.06 28.52
C LEU A 5 -3.59 20.67 28.11
N SER A 6 -4.92 20.47 28.10
CA SER A 6 -5.52 19.32 27.43
C SER A 6 -5.35 19.57 25.93
N GLN A 7 -4.35 18.95 25.31
CA GLN A 7 -4.33 18.84 23.86
C GLN A 7 -5.45 17.88 23.49
N THR A 8 -6.59 18.42 23.07
CA THR A 8 -7.66 17.63 22.48
C THR A 8 -7.12 17.06 21.18
N VAL A 9 -6.73 15.79 21.21
CA VAL A 9 -6.22 15.10 20.03
C VAL A 9 -7.40 14.84 19.09
N GLU A 10 -7.48 15.61 18.01
CA GLU A 10 -8.54 15.45 17.01
C GLU A 10 -8.27 14.20 16.17
N LEU A 11 -9.09 13.17 16.40
CA LEU A 11 -9.03 11.91 15.64
C LEU A 11 -9.97 11.98 14.43
N PRO A 12 -9.62 11.34 13.31
CA PRO A 12 -10.30 11.52 12.02
C PRO A 12 -11.71 10.94 11.92
N GLY A 13 -12.28 10.38 13.01
CA GLY A 13 -13.62 9.78 13.03
C GLY A 13 -13.83 8.56 12.12
N ALA A 14 -12.81 8.13 11.38
CA ALA A 14 -12.92 7.11 10.34
C ALA A 14 -13.18 5.67 10.85
N ASN A 15 -13.00 5.40 12.15
CA ASN A 15 -13.20 4.08 12.78
C ASN A 15 -12.53 2.92 12.00
N CYS A 16 -11.33 3.19 11.45
CA CYS A 16 -10.67 2.29 10.50
C CYS A 16 -10.01 1.06 11.15
N GLY A 17 -9.78 1.06 12.46
CA GLY A 17 -9.19 -0.08 13.17
C GLY A 17 -7.69 -0.31 12.95
N VAL A 18 -7.05 0.42 12.03
CA VAL A 18 -5.63 0.25 11.66
C VAL A 18 -4.70 0.48 12.85
N CYS A 19 -5.08 1.39 13.76
CA CYS A 19 -4.34 1.67 14.99
C CYS A 19 -4.52 0.61 16.09
N GLY A 20 -5.33 -0.43 15.88
CA GLY A 20 -5.63 -1.48 16.86
C GLY A 20 -6.87 -1.25 17.73
N TYR A 21 -7.61 -0.16 17.54
CA TYR A 21 -8.85 0.16 18.27
C TYR A 21 -10.05 0.20 17.32
N ARG A 22 -11.17 -0.44 17.70
CA ARG A 22 -12.38 -0.56 16.85
C ARG A 22 -12.96 0.80 16.42
N THR A 23 -12.88 1.81 17.29
CA THR A 23 -13.38 3.16 17.02
C THR A 23 -12.34 4.21 17.38
N CYS A 24 -12.43 5.38 16.77
CA CYS A 24 -11.63 6.55 17.11
C CYS A 24 -11.87 6.95 18.58
N ASP A 25 -13.11 6.86 19.07
CA ASP A 25 -13.43 7.14 20.48
C ASP A 25 -12.73 6.18 21.44
N ALA A 26 -12.63 4.89 21.07
CA ALA A 26 -11.91 3.89 21.87
C ALA A 26 -10.41 4.16 21.91
N LEU A 27 -9.82 4.69 20.83
CA LEU A 27 -8.43 5.18 20.85
C LEU A 27 -8.33 6.46 21.70
N ALA A 28 -9.22 7.43 21.53
CA ALA A 28 -9.23 8.70 22.26
C ALA A 28 -9.23 8.49 23.78
N ALA A 29 -10.09 7.60 24.28
CA ALA A 29 -10.17 7.27 25.70
C ALA A 29 -8.85 6.70 26.27
N GLU A 30 -8.03 6.04 25.44
CA GLU A 30 -6.77 5.44 25.86
C GLU A 30 -5.57 6.40 25.71
N LEU A 31 -5.68 7.43 24.87
CA LEU A 31 -4.64 8.44 24.67
C LEU A 31 -4.37 9.28 25.92
N GLU A 32 -5.35 9.45 26.81
CA GLU A 32 -5.15 10.10 28.10
C GLU A 32 -4.14 9.35 28.97
N ARG A 33 -4.10 8.02 28.85
CA ARG A 33 -3.18 7.15 29.62
C ARG A 33 -1.89 6.87 28.87
N LYS A 34 -1.93 6.77 27.54
CA LYS A 34 -0.79 6.42 26.69
C LYS A 34 -0.76 7.30 25.43
N PRO A 35 -0.22 8.52 25.54
CA PRO A 35 -0.19 9.48 24.43
C PRO A 35 0.50 8.95 23.17
N ASP A 36 1.52 8.10 23.31
CA ASP A 36 2.30 7.54 22.19
C ASP A 36 1.47 6.67 21.23
N LEU A 37 0.31 6.17 21.66
CA LEU A 37 -0.58 5.39 20.79
C LEU A 37 -1.09 6.19 19.59
N ILE A 38 -1.02 7.53 19.65
CA ILE A 38 -1.44 8.39 18.56
C ILE A 38 -0.63 8.15 17.28
N ASN A 39 0.62 7.73 17.41
CA ASN A 39 1.52 7.44 16.28
C ASN A 39 1.05 6.22 15.47
N ARG A 40 0.11 5.43 15.99
CA ARG A 40 -0.51 4.29 15.28
C ARG A 40 -1.66 4.73 14.37
N CYS A 41 -2.10 5.98 14.43
CA CYS A 41 -3.18 6.51 13.60
C CYS A 41 -2.65 6.96 12.22
N LEU A 42 -2.65 6.03 11.26
CA LEU A 42 -2.14 6.27 9.90
C LEU A 42 -2.83 7.45 9.18
N THR A 43 -4.13 7.63 9.40
CA THR A 43 -4.92 8.69 8.75
C THR A 43 -4.56 10.10 9.22
N ARG A 44 -4.00 10.26 10.44
CA ARG A 44 -3.48 11.55 10.91
C ARG A 44 -2.15 11.90 10.25
N ALA A 45 -1.28 10.92 10.03
CA ALA A 45 0.01 11.15 9.38
C ALA A 45 -0.14 11.70 7.95
N ALA A 46 -1.27 11.47 7.30
CA ALA A 46 -1.61 12.02 5.98
C ALA A 46 -2.09 13.49 6.00
N ASN A 47 -2.44 14.06 7.18
CA ASN A 47 -2.95 15.43 7.32
C ASN A 47 -1.88 16.48 7.69
N VAL A 48 -0.59 16.12 7.68
CA VAL A 48 0.52 17.08 7.80
C VAL A 48 1.15 17.26 6.42
N ILE A 49 0.42 17.87 5.50
CA ILE A 49 1.00 18.47 4.31
C ILE A 49 0.82 19.97 4.48
N GLU A 50 1.78 20.62 5.15
CA GLU A 50 1.86 22.08 5.12
C GLU A 50 2.47 22.52 3.78
N PRO A 51 1.97 23.62 3.16
CA PRO A 51 2.47 24.08 1.88
C PRO A 51 3.89 24.64 2.00
N ALA A 52 4.70 24.34 0.99
CA ALA A 52 6.02 24.93 0.81
C ALA A 52 5.91 26.45 0.71
N ASP A 53 6.39 27.18 1.71
CA ASP A 53 7.00 28.52 1.55
C ASP A 53 7.50 29.05 2.90
N LYS A 54 8.81 28.93 3.13
CA LYS A 54 9.74 29.92 3.70
C LYS A 54 10.95 29.24 4.30
N ALA A 55 12.06 29.37 3.58
CA ALA A 55 13.38 29.16 4.11
C ALA A 55 13.69 30.16 5.25
N VAL A 56 14.59 29.71 6.12
CA VAL A 56 15.62 30.44 6.87
C VAL A 56 15.51 30.37 8.40
N SER A 57 16.58 29.78 8.95
CA SER A 57 17.21 30.01 10.26
C SER A 57 16.66 29.28 11.48
N ALA A 58 17.35 28.20 11.85
CA ALA A 58 18.11 28.20 13.11
C ALA A 58 19.25 27.16 13.02
N ARG A 59 20.48 27.66 12.88
CA ARG A 59 21.71 26.92 13.19
C ARG A 59 21.78 26.68 14.69
N SER A 60 22.38 25.55 15.09
CA SER A 60 23.32 25.32 16.22
C SER A 60 23.08 23.90 16.78
N HIS A 61 24.01 23.00 17.09
CA HIS A 61 25.47 22.94 17.11
C HIS A 61 25.83 21.45 17.03
N ILE A 62 26.67 21.03 16.09
CA ILE A 62 27.84 20.19 16.36
C ILE A 62 28.75 20.29 15.14
N ALA A 63 29.96 20.76 15.40
CA ALA A 63 31.01 20.98 14.44
C ALA A 63 31.83 19.69 14.23
N GLU A 64 32.49 19.65 13.08
CA GLU A 64 33.66 18.84 12.73
C GLU A 64 33.43 17.36 12.42
N ASP A 65 33.15 17.11 11.13
CA ASP A 65 33.81 16.01 10.41
C ASP A 65 33.90 16.39 8.90
N LEU A 66 34.91 17.19 8.58
CA LEU A 66 35.25 17.63 7.23
C LEU A 66 36.18 16.59 6.57
N ASP A 67 35.67 15.42 6.16
CA ASP A 67 36.22 14.63 5.02
C ASP A 67 35.43 13.33 4.71
N ARG A 68 34.10 13.40 4.55
CA ARG A 68 33.33 12.24 4.04
C ARG A 68 32.95 12.46 2.58
N PRO A 69 33.36 11.57 1.65
CA PRO A 69 32.96 11.70 0.25
C PRO A 69 31.44 11.69 0.17
N ALA A 70 30.89 12.52 -0.71
CA ALA A 70 29.46 12.68 -0.93
C ALA A 70 28.77 11.31 -0.95
N GLN A 71 28.04 10.98 0.12
CA GLN A 71 27.18 9.81 0.12
C GLN A 71 26.15 10.05 -0.98
N ASP A 72 26.21 9.21 -2.02
CA ASP A 72 25.13 8.98 -2.97
C ASP A 72 23.89 8.59 -2.15
N SER A 73 23.12 9.59 -1.71
CA SER A 73 21.97 9.41 -0.84
C SER A 73 20.75 9.00 -1.66
N ARG A 74 20.89 8.02 -2.56
CA ARG A 74 19.75 7.19 -2.91
C ARG A 74 19.36 6.47 -1.64
N ALA A 75 18.33 6.96 -0.96
CA ALA A 75 17.80 6.32 0.23
C ALA A 75 17.68 4.81 -0.01
N THR A 76 18.32 4.02 0.84
CA THR A 76 18.28 2.56 0.72
C THR A 76 16.83 2.11 0.83
N LEU A 77 16.25 1.67 -0.29
CA LEU A 77 14.88 1.15 -0.34
C LEU A 77 14.85 -0.17 0.43
N ARG A 78 14.22 -0.12 1.61
CA ARG A 78 14.16 -1.23 2.56
C ARG A 78 12.76 -1.39 3.11
N ASP A 79 12.35 -2.64 3.25
CA ASP A 79 11.02 -2.99 3.74
C ASP A 79 10.99 -3.04 5.28
N SER A 80 9.84 -3.39 5.87
CA SER A 80 9.68 -3.40 7.34
C SER A 80 10.54 -4.44 8.07
N LEU A 81 11.18 -5.37 7.34
CA LEU A 81 12.13 -6.35 7.86
C LEU A 81 13.59 -6.00 7.48
N ASP A 82 13.85 -4.75 7.09
CA ASP A 82 15.17 -4.26 6.68
C ASP A 82 15.74 -4.95 5.43
N ARG A 83 14.88 -5.55 4.58
CA ARG A 83 15.31 -6.20 3.33
C ARG A 83 15.29 -5.20 2.19
N GLU A 84 16.33 -5.23 1.37
CA GLU A 84 16.42 -4.37 0.20
C GLU A 84 15.43 -4.74 -0.90
N PHE A 85 14.93 -3.73 -1.61
CA PHE A 85 14.16 -3.90 -2.85
C PHE A 85 14.55 -2.84 -3.88
N ASP A 86 14.08 -3.00 -5.11
CA ASP A 86 14.53 -2.26 -6.28
C ASP A 86 13.72 -0.99 -6.56
N PHE A 87 12.41 -1.05 -6.33
CA PHE A 87 11.48 0.07 -6.56
C PHE A 87 10.15 -0.08 -5.80
N TYR A 88 9.45 1.04 -5.63
CA TYR A 88 8.03 1.04 -5.27
C TYR A 88 7.18 0.81 -6.51
N LEU A 89 6.15 -0.04 -6.38
CA LEU A 89 5.10 -0.11 -7.39
C LEU A 89 3.95 0.81 -6.98
N GLU A 90 3.85 1.93 -7.67
CA GLU A 90 2.79 2.91 -7.53
C GLU A 90 1.55 2.48 -8.33
N HIS A 91 0.38 2.93 -7.92
CA HIS A 91 -0.84 2.75 -8.71
C HIS A 91 -0.91 3.79 -9.83
N PHE A 92 -1.74 3.54 -10.84
CA PHE A 92 -2.02 4.55 -11.85
C PHE A 92 -2.83 5.71 -11.25
N PRO A 93 -2.61 6.97 -11.68
CA PRO A 93 -3.32 8.14 -11.14
C PRO A 93 -4.84 8.03 -11.19
N GLU A 94 -5.39 7.39 -12.22
CA GLU A 94 -6.82 7.16 -12.43
C GLU A 94 -7.40 6.03 -11.57
N ASP A 95 -6.55 5.15 -11.02
CA ASP A 95 -6.99 4.00 -10.24
C ASP A 95 -7.08 4.32 -8.75
N PRO A 96 -8.11 3.80 -8.05
CA PRO A 96 -8.28 4.06 -6.63
C PRO A 96 -7.26 3.35 -5.75
N GLY A 97 -6.43 2.45 -6.30
CA GLY A 97 -5.38 1.70 -5.62
C GLY A 97 -4.59 0.81 -6.59
N PRO A 98 -3.55 0.09 -6.12
CA PRO A 98 -2.73 -0.76 -6.97
C PRO A 98 -3.54 -1.86 -7.66
N LYS A 99 -3.32 -2.05 -8.95
CA LYS A 99 -3.97 -3.12 -9.73
C LYS A 99 -3.32 -4.46 -9.43
N GLU A 100 -4.14 -5.41 -9.04
CA GLU A 100 -3.79 -6.82 -8.89
C GLU A 100 -4.67 -7.64 -9.84
N ILE A 101 -4.09 -8.63 -10.50
CA ILE A 101 -4.78 -9.58 -11.37
C ILE A 101 -4.88 -10.88 -10.59
N ILE A 102 -6.09 -11.42 -10.45
CA ILE A 102 -6.36 -12.58 -9.61
C ILE A 102 -7.21 -13.62 -10.32
N ILE A 103 -7.08 -14.87 -9.88
CA ILE A 103 -7.98 -15.96 -10.22
C ILE A 103 -8.48 -16.58 -8.91
N PRO A 104 -9.80 -16.59 -8.65
CA PRO A 104 -10.36 -17.34 -7.52
C PRO A 104 -10.11 -18.83 -7.69
N HIS A 105 -9.93 -19.57 -6.57
CA HIS A 105 -9.74 -21.03 -6.64
C HIS A 105 -10.91 -21.77 -7.30
N ASN A 106 -12.12 -21.20 -7.24
CA ASN A 106 -13.25 -21.61 -8.06
C ASN A 106 -13.56 -20.50 -9.09
N PRO A 107 -13.16 -20.67 -10.36
CA PRO A 107 -13.43 -19.69 -11.41
C PRO A 107 -14.92 -19.38 -11.63
N MET A 108 -15.83 -20.28 -11.22
CA MET A 108 -17.28 -20.07 -11.33
C MET A 108 -17.81 -19.00 -10.37
N LEU A 109 -17.04 -18.60 -9.35
CA LEU A 109 -17.42 -17.53 -8.42
C LEU A 109 -17.72 -16.20 -9.12
N THR A 110 -17.05 -15.92 -10.25
CA THR A 110 -17.37 -14.73 -11.06
C THR A 110 -18.82 -14.71 -11.55
N ARG A 111 -19.42 -15.88 -11.78
CA ARG A 111 -20.80 -16.05 -12.23
C ARG A 111 -21.75 -16.21 -11.05
N GLU A 112 -21.40 -17.06 -10.10
CA GLU A 112 -22.24 -17.37 -8.93
C GLU A 112 -22.47 -16.14 -8.04
N LEU A 113 -21.45 -15.30 -7.87
CA LEU A 113 -21.54 -14.04 -7.12
C LEU A 113 -21.89 -12.85 -8.02
N GLU A 114 -22.14 -13.08 -9.32
CA GLU A 114 -22.46 -12.05 -10.31
C GLU A 114 -21.45 -10.88 -10.31
N ILE A 115 -20.15 -11.19 -10.22
CA ILE A 115 -19.07 -10.21 -10.09
C ILE A 115 -19.06 -9.26 -11.29
N SER A 116 -19.03 -7.96 -11.01
CA SER A 116 -19.15 -6.87 -11.97
C SER A 116 -18.20 -5.72 -11.61
N VAL A 117 -17.82 -4.93 -12.61
CA VAL A 117 -17.00 -3.72 -12.40
C VAL A 117 -17.68 -2.79 -11.39
N GLY A 118 -16.89 -2.28 -10.45
CA GLY A 118 -17.35 -1.45 -9.34
C GLY A 118 -17.72 -2.23 -8.08
N ASP A 119 -17.84 -3.56 -8.13
CA ASP A 119 -18.08 -4.37 -6.94
C ASP A 119 -16.94 -4.24 -5.93
N LEU A 120 -17.29 -4.09 -4.66
CA LEU A 120 -16.36 -4.24 -3.55
C LEU A 120 -16.22 -5.71 -3.21
N MET A 121 -14.98 -6.18 -3.17
CA MET A 121 -14.67 -7.57 -2.85
C MET A 121 -13.70 -7.64 -1.68
N VAL A 122 -13.75 -8.77 -0.99
CA VAL A 122 -12.70 -9.20 -0.07
C VAL A 122 -12.26 -10.60 -0.45
N GLY A 123 -10.98 -10.87 -0.28
CA GLY A 123 -10.41 -12.18 -0.52
C GLY A 123 -9.06 -12.32 0.16
N ARG A 124 -8.58 -13.55 0.29
CA ARG A 124 -7.27 -13.83 0.85
C ARG A 124 -6.37 -14.45 -0.22
N PRO A 125 -5.27 -13.80 -0.59
CA PRO A 125 -4.31 -14.41 -1.51
C PRO A 125 -3.69 -15.64 -0.83
N LEU A 126 -3.77 -16.77 -1.49
CA LEU A 126 -3.21 -18.04 -1.06
C LEU A 126 -2.35 -18.61 -2.18
N GLY A 127 -1.33 -19.39 -1.82
CA GLY A 127 -0.48 -20.08 -2.77
C GLY A 127 1.01 -19.81 -2.57
N MET A 128 1.81 -20.64 -3.23
CA MET A 128 3.27 -20.58 -3.21
C MET A 128 3.83 -19.35 -3.93
N SER A 129 3.04 -18.75 -4.83
CA SER A 129 3.41 -17.50 -5.52
C SER A 129 3.35 -16.37 -4.51
N CYS A 130 2.21 -15.76 -4.22
CA CYS A 130 2.14 -14.54 -3.41
C CYS A 130 1.13 -14.62 -2.25
N GLY A 131 1.25 -15.65 -1.39
CA GLY A 131 0.36 -15.81 -0.25
C GLY A 131 0.56 -14.73 0.82
N CYS A 132 -0.45 -13.87 1.03
CA CYS A 132 -0.45 -12.87 2.10
C CYS A 132 -1.37 -13.33 3.25
N PRO A 133 -0.93 -13.26 4.51
CA PRO A 133 -1.78 -13.60 5.65
C PRO A 133 -2.93 -12.60 5.88
N ILE A 134 -2.93 -11.46 5.19
CA ILE A 134 -3.92 -10.39 5.35
C ILE A 134 -5.00 -10.50 4.28
N THR A 135 -6.26 -10.31 4.68
CA THR A 135 -7.38 -10.17 3.74
C THR A 135 -7.21 -8.91 2.90
N HIS A 136 -7.17 -9.08 1.59
CA HIS A 136 -7.17 -7.97 0.65
C HIS A 136 -8.60 -7.48 0.44
N CYS A 137 -8.72 -6.17 0.23
CA CYS A 137 -9.98 -5.49 -0.03
C CYS A 137 -9.78 -4.62 -1.26
N GLY A 138 -10.68 -4.72 -2.23
CA GLY A 138 -10.51 -4.01 -3.49
C GLY A 138 -11.82 -3.77 -4.21
N VAL A 139 -11.73 -2.96 -5.25
CA VAL A 139 -12.82 -2.68 -6.18
C VAL A 139 -12.50 -3.31 -7.53
N VAL A 140 -13.46 -4.05 -8.08
CA VAL A 140 -13.31 -4.67 -9.40
C VAL A 140 -13.22 -3.59 -10.46
N VAL A 141 -12.22 -3.67 -11.32
CA VAL A 141 -12.07 -2.79 -12.48
C VAL A 141 -12.26 -3.55 -13.80
N GLU A 142 -11.98 -4.85 -13.83
CA GLU A 142 -12.25 -5.72 -14.97
C GLU A 142 -12.62 -7.14 -14.52
N VAL A 143 -13.44 -7.83 -15.29
CA VAL A 143 -13.83 -9.22 -15.02
C VAL A 143 -14.01 -10.00 -16.32
N ASP A 144 -13.24 -11.08 -16.48
CA ASP A 144 -13.45 -12.09 -17.52
C ASP A 144 -14.29 -13.25 -16.95
N ARG A 145 -15.59 -13.22 -17.22
CA ARG A 145 -16.53 -14.26 -16.79
C ARG A 145 -16.31 -15.62 -17.46
N ARG A 146 -15.50 -15.70 -18.52
CA ARG A 146 -15.17 -16.97 -19.20
C ARG A 146 -14.04 -17.68 -18.47
N THR A 147 -12.97 -16.97 -18.12
CA THR A 147 -11.76 -17.54 -17.49
C THR A 147 -11.78 -17.45 -15.97
N GLY A 148 -12.60 -16.57 -15.40
CA GLY A 148 -12.61 -16.28 -13.97
C GLY A 148 -11.55 -15.26 -13.54
N VAL A 149 -10.78 -14.70 -14.48
CA VAL A 149 -9.78 -13.66 -14.20
C VAL A 149 -10.49 -12.38 -13.80
N ILE A 150 -10.00 -11.76 -12.72
CA ILE A 150 -10.50 -10.48 -12.23
C ILE A 150 -9.31 -9.53 -12.11
N VAL A 151 -9.48 -8.29 -12.56
CA VAL A 151 -8.57 -7.18 -12.24
C VAL A 151 -9.28 -6.31 -11.22
N TRP A 152 -8.61 -6.05 -10.10
CA TRP A 152 -9.15 -5.21 -9.04
C TRP A 152 -8.09 -4.25 -8.51
N CYS A 153 -8.53 -3.11 -7.99
CA CYS A 153 -7.67 -2.14 -7.33
C CYS A 153 -7.75 -2.32 -5.82
N VAL A 154 -6.63 -2.62 -5.19
CA VAL A 154 -6.54 -2.86 -3.73
C VAL A 154 -6.63 -1.51 -3.00
N THR A 155 -7.70 -1.31 -2.22
CA THR A 155 -8.06 0.01 -1.65
C THR A 155 -8.05 0.05 -0.12
N GLY A 156 -8.28 -1.07 0.56
CA GLY A 156 -8.33 -1.16 2.03
C GLY A 156 -9.75 -1.39 2.59
N PRO A 157 -9.90 -1.58 3.91
CA PRO A 157 -11.12 -2.17 4.49
C PRO A 157 -12.30 -1.20 4.64
N LEU A 158 -12.11 0.10 4.43
CA LEU A 158 -13.16 1.11 4.66
C LEU A 158 -14.37 0.94 3.73
N GLY A 159 -14.14 0.62 2.45
CA GLY A 159 -15.21 0.36 1.49
C GLY A 159 -16.10 -0.81 1.93
N PRO A 160 -15.54 -2.02 2.08
CA PRO A 160 -16.28 -3.20 2.53
C PRO A 160 -17.05 -3.00 3.84
N ARG A 161 -16.47 -2.29 4.82
CA ARG A 161 -17.13 -2.03 6.12
C ARG A 161 -18.37 -1.14 6.01
N ASN A 162 -18.38 -0.19 5.06
CA ASN A 162 -19.44 0.81 4.96
C ASN A 162 -20.53 0.43 3.95
N LYS A 163 -20.19 -0.33 2.91
CA LYS A 163 -21.06 -0.56 1.75
C LYS A 163 -21.41 -2.03 1.51
N GLY A 164 -20.89 -2.95 2.32
CA GLY A 164 -20.94 -4.37 2.04
C GLY A 164 -19.90 -4.79 1.00
N PHE A 165 -19.78 -6.11 0.78
CA PHE A 165 -18.79 -6.70 -0.11
C PHE A 165 -19.21 -8.10 -0.58
N LYS A 166 -18.58 -8.57 -1.66
CA LYS A 166 -18.59 -9.97 -2.10
C LYS A 166 -17.34 -10.68 -1.57
N ASP A 167 -17.53 -11.79 -0.87
CA ASP A 167 -16.41 -12.61 -0.38
C ASP A 167 -16.07 -13.67 -1.42
N ILE A 168 -14.86 -13.59 -1.99
CA ILE A 168 -14.37 -14.55 -2.99
C ILE A 168 -13.53 -15.67 -2.36
N GLY A 169 -13.37 -15.68 -1.03
CA GLY A 169 -12.57 -16.66 -0.31
C GLY A 169 -11.08 -16.57 -0.67
N TYR A 170 -10.49 -17.71 -1.02
CA TYR A 170 -9.09 -17.80 -1.41
C TYR A 170 -8.91 -17.63 -2.92
N TYR A 171 -7.88 -16.89 -3.29
CA TYR A 171 -7.53 -16.64 -4.68
C TYR A 171 -6.00 -16.71 -4.88
N ILE A 172 -5.58 -16.85 -6.13
CA ILE A 172 -4.18 -16.77 -6.55
C ILE A 172 -3.96 -15.42 -7.23
N ALA A 173 -2.92 -14.70 -6.80
CA ALA A 173 -2.47 -13.49 -7.49
C ALA A 173 -1.61 -13.90 -8.68
N GLU A 174 -2.01 -13.46 -9.88
CA GLU A 174 -1.35 -13.76 -11.14
C GLU A 174 -0.38 -12.65 -11.55
N GLY A 175 -0.73 -11.39 -11.25
CA GLY A 175 0.12 -10.26 -11.58
C GLY A 175 -0.25 -8.97 -10.87
N TYR A 176 0.66 -8.01 -10.98
CA TYR A 176 0.45 -6.62 -10.59
C TYR A 176 0.71 -5.71 -11.78
N GLU A 177 -0.04 -4.62 -11.85
CA GLU A 177 0.18 -3.54 -12.81
C GLU A 177 0.30 -2.22 -12.07
N GLY A 178 1.22 -1.38 -12.53
CA GLY A 178 1.45 -0.08 -11.90
C GLY A 178 2.56 0.71 -12.56
N LEU A 179 2.99 1.75 -11.85
CA LEU A 179 4.01 2.69 -12.28
C LEU A 179 5.26 2.57 -11.41
N ILE A 180 6.42 2.65 -12.06
CA ILE A 180 7.71 2.86 -11.43
C ILE A 180 8.11 4.30 -11.71
N THR A 181 8.16 5.13 -10.67
CA THR A 181 8.57 6.54 -10.74
C THR A 181 10.05 6.73 -10.40
N ASP A 182 10.58 5.86 -9.54
CA ASP A 182 11.99 5.81 -9.16
C ASP A 182 12.42 4.35 -8.94
N ALA A 183 13.63 4.01 -9.37
CA ALA A 183 14.20 2.69 -9.25
C ALA A 183 15.71 2.75 -9.00
N ARG A 184 16.20 1.85 -8.14
CA ARG A 184 17.64 1.71 -7.85
C ARG A 184 18.41 1.07 -9.01
N VAL A 185 17.70 0.42 -9.92
CA VAL A 185 18.26 -0.36 -11.03
C VAL A 185 17.50 -0.08 -12.32
N ASP A 186 18.14 -0.34 -13.45
CA ASP A 186 17.50 -0.26 -14.76
C ASP A 186 16.50 -1.41 -14.98
N ILE A 187 15.28 -1.08 -15.39
CA ILE A 187 14.17 -2.02 -15.50
C ILE A 187 14.11 -2.62 -16.91
N LYS A 188 14.11 -3.94 -17.00
CA LYS A 188 14.18 -4.70 -18.26
C LYS A 188 13.12 -5.80 -18.30
N ILE A 189 12.51 -5.98 -19.46
CA ILE A 189 11.59 -7.08 -19.71
C ILE A 189 12.34 -8.42 -19.58
N GLY A 190 11.68 -9.41 -18.97
CA GLY A 190 12.20 -10.76 -18.73
C GLY A 190 13.03 -10.90 -17.45
N MET A 191 13.35 -9.80 -16.77
CA MET A 191 14.10 -9.82 -15.50
C MET A 191 13.16 -9.89 -14.30
N ARG A 192 13.64 -10.51 -13.21
CA ARG A 192 12.96 -10.53 -11.92
C ARG A 192 13.52 -9.46 -11.00
N TYR A 193 12.63 -8.74 -10.34
CA TYR A 193 12.95 -7.66 -9.40
C TYR A 193 12.26 -7.88 -8.08
N PHE A 194 12.83 -7.31 -7.02
CA PHE A 194 12.14 -7.12 -5.74
C PHE A 194 11.48 -5.74 -5.73
N PHE A 195 10.21 -5.68 -5.40
CA PHE A 195 9.45 -4.42 -5.39
C PHE A 195 8.52 -4.35 -4.19
N GLN A 196 8.15 -3.15 -3.76
CA GLN A 196 7.16 -2.98 -2.71
C GLN A 196 5.92 -2.29 -3.28
N PRO A 197 4.74 -2.95 -3.31
CA PRO A 197 3.49 -2.26 -3.61
C PRO A 197 3.28 -1.14 -2.59
N ARG A 198 3.03 0.09 -3.07
CA ARG A 198 2.96 1.27 -2.19
C ARG A 198 1.96 1.14 -1.04
N ARG A 199 0.86 0.41 -1.29
CA ARG A 199 -0.22 0.20 -0.33
C ARG A 199 -0.22 -1.19 0.33
N CYS A 200 0.90 -1.93 0.27
CA CYS A 200 1.00 -3.22 0.96
C CYS A 200 0.85 -3.03 2.48
N MET A 201 -0.15 -3.67 3.09
CA MET A 201 -0.39 -3.53 4.55
C MET A 201 0.73 -4.13 5.41
N LEU A 202 1.44 -5.15 4.91
CA LEU A 202 2.59 -5.74 5.61
C LEU A 202 3.87 -4.93 5.46
N GLN A 203 3.90 -3.99 4.50
CA GLN A 203 5.13 -3.27 4.13
C GLN A 203 6.28 -4.24 3.83
N TRP A 204 5.99 -5.34 3.14
CA TRP A 204 6.97 -6.34 2.73
C TRP A 204 7.28 -6.21 1.24
N ARG A 205 8.55 -6.43 0.87
CA ARG A 205 8.90 -6.58 -0.53
C ARG A 205 8.25 -7.84 -1.11
N HIS A 206 7.88 -7.74 -2.37
CA HIS A 206 7.45 -8.79 -3.27
C HIS A 206 8.56 -9.00 -4.29
N SER A 207 8.48 -10.06 -5.08
CA SER A 207 9.27 -10.22 -6.29
C SER A 207 8.39 -10.60 -7.47
N GLY A 208 8.77 -10.19 -8.67
CA GLY A 208 8.02 -10.48 -9.87
C GLY A 208 8.90 -10.35 -11.10
N LEU A 209 8.54 -11.07 -12.16
CA LEU A 209 9.13 -10.92 -13.47
C LEU A 209 8.41 -9.80 -14.22
N VAL A 210 9.16 -8.84 -14.75
CA VAL A 210 8.61 -7.78 -15.60
C VAL A 210 8.37 -8.35 -16.98
N ASN A 211 7.13 -8.46 -17.44
CA ASN A 211 6.79 -9.00 -18.77
C ASN A 211 6.41 -7.90 -19.78
N TYR A 212 6.15 -6.69 -19.30
CA TYR A 212 5.78 -5.53 -20.10
C TYR A 212 6.37 -4.25 -19.50
N ILE A 213 6.84 -3.35 -20.37
CA ILE A 213 7.27 -1.99 -20.00
C ILE A 213 6.72 -1.04 -21.05
N ASN A 214 6.17 0.09 -20.60
CA ASN A 214 5.85 1.23 -21.44
C ASN A 214 6.24 2.53 -20.75
N LYS A 215 6.89 3.44 -21.48
CA LYS A 215 7.36 4.71 -20.92
C LYS A 215 6.29 5.77 -21.14
N SER A 216 5.81 6.36 -20.05
CA SER A 216 4.88 7.49 -20.08
C SER A 216 5.53 8.73 -19.47
N LYS A 217 4.78 9.84 -19.46
CA LYS A 217 5.17 11.07 -18.74
C LYS A 217 5.17 10.88 -17.21
N ASP A 218 4.40 9.91 -16.71
CA ASP A 218 4.16 9.68 -15.28
C ASP A 218 5.09 8.61 -14.69
N GLY A 219 5.87 7.93 -15.53
CA GLY A 219 6.85 6.91 -15.11
C GLY A 219 6.95 5.74 -16.11
N LEU A 220 7.53 4.64 -15.65
CA LEU A 220 7.51 3.38 -16.38
C LEU A 220 6.29 2.57 -15.94
N GLN A 221 5.33 2.41 -16.85
CA GLN A 221 4.26 1.44 -16.69
C GLN A 221 4.83 0.04 -16.84
N VAL A 222 4.55 -0.82 -15.87
CA VAL A 222 5.02 -2.20 -15.85
C VAL A 222 3.90 -3.16 -15.52
N ARG A 223 4.07 -4.39 -16.00
CA ARG A 223 3.32 -5.55 -15.53
C ARG A 223 4.29 -6.59 -14.97
N LEU A 224 3.97 -7.08 -13.78
CA LEU A 224 4.76 -8.00 -12.99
C LEU A 224 3.98 -9.30 -12.81
N GLU A 225 4.57 -10.43 -13.18
CA GLU A 225 3.96 -11.77 -13.06
C GLU A 225 4.92 -12.75 -12.39
N GLY A 226 4.44 -13.97 -12.11
CA GLY A 226 5.24 -14.99 -11.42
C GLY A 226 5.65 -14.51 -10.02
N LEU A 227 4.66 -14.00 -9.29
CA LEU A 227 4.85 -13.24 -8.06
C LEU A 227 5.40 -14.11 -6.93
N TRP A 228 6.21 -13.51 -6.05
CA TRP A 228 6.66 -14.11 -4.79
C TRP A 228 6.68 -13.10 -3.64
N ILE A 229 6.37 -13.51 -2.41
CA ILE A 229 6.46 -12.65 -1.22
C ILE A 229 7.47 -13.24 -0.21
N GLY A 230 8.55 -12.49 0.08
CA GLY A 230 9.61 -12.87 1.03
C GLY A 230 10.96 -12.18 0.86
#